data_AF-A0AA38YL15-F1
#
_entry.id   AF-A0AA38YL15-F1
#
_cell.length_a   1.000
_cell.length_b   1.000
_cell.length_c   1.000
_cell.angle_alpha   90.00
_cell.angle_beta   90.00
_cell.angle_gamma   90.00
#
_symmetry.space_group_name_H-M   'P 1'
#
loop_
_entity.id
_entity.type
_entity.pdbx_description
1 polymer ?
#
loop_
_entity_poly.entity_id
_entity_poly.type
_entity_poly.pdbx_seq_one_letter_code
_entity_poly.pdbx_strand_id
1 'polypeptide(L)'
;MSLSIDSSSQVLENGYGHVELLSGCNDEHEGVIVNMEKPMDSKVFLTALRASLSLWRKQGKRGVWIKLPIGLANLIETAVKEGFCYHHAEPDYLMLVQWISEPPSTIPANATHRVVIGAIVMNDKRELLVVQEKSGKLKGTGIWKIPTGQVDPGEDIFKAAVREVKEETNIDTEFLEILGFRYNISDIFTYTEPQISLLSIIDR
;
A
#
# COMPACT_ATOMS: atom_id res chain seq x y z
N MET A 1 17.11 1.28 -18.50
CA MET A 1 18.55 1.60 -18.63
C MET A 1 18.90 2.46 -17.42
N SER A 2 19.45 1.84 -16.38
CA SER A 2 19.75 2.50 -15.10
C SER A 2 20.98 3.39 -15.26
N LEU A 3 20.81 4.70 -15.09
CA LEU A 3 21.92 5.61 -14.96
C LEU A 3 22.42 5.55 -13.52
N SER A 4 23.54 4.85 -13.32
CA SER A 4 24.31 4.90 -12.08
C SER A 4 24.85 6.31 -11.90
N ILE A 5 24.29 7.06 -10.95
CA ILE A 5 24.87 8.32 -10.52
C ILE A 5 25.86 7.99 -9.41
N ASP A 6 27.10 8.42 -9.63
CA ASP A 6 28.25 8.26 -8.77
C ASP A 6 27.96 8.74 -7.34
N SER A 7 28.39 7.95 -6.36
CA SER A 7 28.27 8.24 -4.92
C SER A 7 29.27 9.34 -4.54
N SER A 8 29.00 10.55 -5.00
CA SER A 8 29.73 11.73 -4.55
C SER A 8 29.06 12.25 -3.28
N SER A 9 29.64 11.94 -2.13
CA SER A 9 29.30 12.53 -0.83
C SER A 9 29.38 14.06 -0.95
N GLN A 10 28.25 14.73 -1.15
CA GLN A 10 28.22 16.20 -1.22
C GLN A 10 28.14 16.76 0.19
N VAL A 11 29.32 17.05 0.74
CA VAL A 11 29.53 17.65 2.06
C VAL A 11 29.14 19.13 2.01
N LEU A 12 28.30 19.58 2.95
CA LEU A 12 28.08 21.00 3.21
C LEU A 12 29.10 21.46 4.26
N GLU A 13 30.15 22.17 3.83
CA GLU A 13 31.09 22.82 4.76
C GLU A 13 30.48 24.11 5.31
N ASN A 14 30.02 24.07 6.57
CA ASN A 14 29.93 25.24 7.43
C ASN A 14 30.63 24.86 8.74
N GLY A 15 31.44 25.78 9.31
CA GLY A 15 32.44 25.54 10.37
C GLY A 15 31.97 25.04 11.75
N TYR A 16 30.94 24.19 11.82
CA TYR A 16 30.50 23.44 12.98
C TYR A 16 30.03 22.04 12.56
N GLY A 17 30.88 21.03 12.72
CA GLY A 17 30.52 19.60 12.65
C GLY A 17 30.18 19.06 11.26
N HIS A 18 30.77 17.92 10.89
CA HIS A 18 30.43 17.20 9.67
C HIS A 18 28.99 16.65 9.78
N VAL A 19 28.03 17.24 9.06
CA VAL A 19 26.65 16.74 9.03
C VAL A 19 26.52 15.73 7.91
N GLU A 20 26.37 14.46 8.27
CA GLU A 20 26.08 13.38 7.32
C GLU A 20 24.64 13.53 6.79
N LEU A 21 24.48 13.47 5.46
CA LEU A 21 23.19 13.53 4.80
C LEU A 21 22.58 12.13 4.69
N LEU A 22 21.25 12.05 4.69
CA LEU A 22 20.54 10.81 4.41
C LEU A 22 20.71 10.45 2.93
N SER A 23 21.06 9.19 2.67
CA SER A 23 21.09 8.64 1.32
C SER A 23 19.66 8.44 0.81
N GLY A 24 19.35 8.95 -0.38
CA GLY A 24 18.04 8.79 -1.00
C GLY A 24 18.14 8.68 -2.53
N CYS A 25 17.18 7.97 -3.12
CA CYS A 25 17.05 7.80 -4.56
C CYS A 25 15.94 8.70 -5.10
N ASN A 26 16.14 9.33 -6.27
CA ASN A 26 15.10 10.13 -6.90
C ASN A 26 13.98 9.23 -7.46
N ASP A 27 12.73 9.66 -7.33
CA ASP A 27 11.60 9.08 -8.07
C ASP A 27 11.36 9.82 -9.41
N GLU A 28 10.40 9.36 -10.21
CA GLU A 28 10.06 9.94 -11.52
C GLU A 28 9.28 11.28 -11.43
N HIS A 29 8.97 11.75 -10.23
CA HIS A 29 8.10 12.90 -9.95
C HIS A 29 8.81 14.00 -9.13
N GLU A 30 10.14 14.06 -9.19
CA GLU A 30 10.98 14.98 -8.41
C GLU A 30 10.89 14.78 -6.89
N GLY A 31 10.53 13.59 -6.45
CA GLY A 31 10.64 13.16 -5.06
C GLY A 31 11.96 12.46 -4.76
N VAL A 32 12.15 12.15 -3.48
CA VAL A 32 13.30 11.42 -2.93
C VAL A 32 12.81 10.32 -2.02
N ILE A 33 13.31 9.11 -2.18
CA ILE A 33 13.01 7.94 -1.36
C ILE A 33 14.24 7.57 -0.53
N VAL A 34 14.10 7.64 0.79
CA VAL A 34 15.11 7.24 1.78
C VAL A 34 14.75 5.87 2.33
N ASN A 35 15.64 4.88 2.13
CA ASN A 35 15.51 3.56 2.73
C ASN A 35 16.42 3.48 3.95
N MET A 36 15.84 3.38 5.15
CA MET A 36 16.62 3.23 6.37
C MET A 36 16.97 1.75 6.60
N GLU A 37 18.25 1.43 6.64
CA GLU A 37 18.73 0.04 6.75
C GLU A 37 19.45 -0.24 8.07
N LYS A 38 20.17 0.77 8.60
CA LYS A 38 21.06 0.61 9.75
C LYS A 38 20.44 1.26 11.00
N PRO A 39 20.65 0.66 12.19
CA PRO A 39 20.33 1.31 13.46
C PRO A 39 20.94 2.71 13.56
N MET A 40 20.13 3.67 13.99
CA MET A 40 20.53 5.06 14.11
C MET A 40 19.91 5.66 15.38
N ASP A 41 20.68 6.49 16.09
CA ASP A 41 20.16 7.29 17.19
C ASP A 41 19.23 8.39 16.66
N SER A 42 18.15 8.67 17.38
CA SER A 42 17.12 9.61 16.93
C SER A 42 17.62 11.05 16.81
N LYS A 43 18.61 11.49 17.61
CA LYS A 43 19.19 12.84 17.51
C LYS A 43 20.13 12.95 16.31
N VAL A 44 20.88 11.88 16.03
CA VAL A 44 21.73 11.79 14.82
C VAL A 44 20.84 11.84 13.58
N PHE A 45 19.78 11.02 13.56
CA PHE A 45 18.78 11.03 12.49
C PHE A 45 18.14 12.40 12.30
N LEU A 46 17.75 13.08 13.39
CA LEU A 46 17.17 14.43 13.31
C LEU A 46 18.09 15.43 12.61
N THR A 47 19.38 15.40 12.97
CA THR A 47 20.38 16.31 12.40
C THR A 47 20.57 16.04 10.91
N ALA A 48 20.73 14.78 10.54
CA ALA A 48 20.84 14.35 9.15
C ALA A 48 19.58 14.69 8.34
N LEU A 49 18.40 14.42 8.88
CA LEU A 49 17.11 14.68 8.24
C LEU A 49 16.94 16.18 7.93
N ARG A 50 17.20 17.06 8.90
CA ARG A 50 17.10 18.51 8.70
C ARG A 50 18.04 19.04 7.62
N ALA A 51 19.29 18.58 7.64
CA ALA A 51 20.27 18.96 6.61
C ALA A 51 19.84 18.46 5.23
N SER A 52 19.35 17.22 5.14
CA SER A 52 18.88 16.61 3.90
C SER A 52 17.65 17.32 3.33
N LEU A 53 16.65 17.62 4.17
CA LEU A 53 15.47 18.41 3.76
C LEU A 53 15.86 19.80 3.27
N SER A 54 16.84 20.46 3.90
CA SER A 54 17.35 21.76 3.43
C SER A 54 17.98 21.66 2.04
N LEU A 55 18.79 20.63 1.79
CA LEU A 55 19.39 20.37 0.49
C LEU A 55 18.34 20.06 -0.57
N TRP A 56 17.41 19.15 -0.30
CA TRP A 56 16.37 18.73 -1.24
C TRP A 56 15.44 19.89 -1.62
N ARG A 57 15.12 20.80 -0.68
CA ARG A 57 14.40 22.04 -1.01
C ARG A 57 15.16 22.91 -2.01
N LYS A 58 16.47 23.09 -1.83
CA LYS A 58 17.32 23.85 -2.77
C LYS A 58 17.43 23.19 -4.14
N GLN A 59 17.36 21.87 -4.18
CA GLN A 59 17.36 21.08 -5.42
C GLN A 59 15.98 21.04 -6.12
N GLY A 60 14.96 21.69 -5.55
CA GLY A 60 13.61 21.72 -6.13
C GLY A 60 12.83 20.41 -5.98
N LYS A 61 13.25 19.53 -5.05
CA LYS A 61 12.53 18.30 -4.75
C LYS A 61 11.19 18.56 -4.09
N ARG A 62 10.26 17.62 -4.25
CA ARG A 62 8.85 17.76 -3.86
C ARG A 62 8.43 16.82 -2.75
N GLY A 63 8.27 15.53 -3.05
CA GLY A 63 7.89 14.52 -2.06
C GLY A 63 9.11 13.84 -1.47
N VAL A 64 9.26 13.84 -0.16
CA VAL A 64 10.29 13.06 0.53
C VAL A 64 9.61 11.88 1.22
N TRP A 65 10.06 10.68 0.89
CA TRP A 65 9.56 9.41 1.39
C TRP A 65 10.61 8.78 2.29
N ILE A 66 10.19 8.23 3.43
CA ILE A 66 11.08 7.48 4.32
C ILE A 66 10.44 6.12 4.57
N LYS A 67 11.13 5.08 4.10
CA LYS A 67 10.84 3.69 4.44
C LYS A 67 11.58 3.33 5.73
N LEU A 68 10.83 3.13 6.81
CA LEU A 68 11.35 2.74 8.13
C LEU A 68 10.99 1.29 8.44
N PRO A 69 11.95 0.34 8.43
CA PRO A 69 11.74 -1.00 8.95
C PRO A 69 11.27 -0.98 10.41
N ILE A 70 10.47 -1.98 10.81
CA ILE A 70 9.89 -2.08 12.17
C ILE A 70 10.95 -2.05 13.28
N GLY A 71 12.15 -2.57 13.01
CA GLY A 71 13.28 -2.53 13.94
C GLY A 71 13.85 -1.12 14.20
N LEU A 72 13.49 -0.13 13.37
CA LEU A 72 13.91 1.28 13.49
C LEU A 72 12.75 2.18 13.95
N ALA A 73 11.77 1.62 14.65
CA ALA A 73 10.61 2.35 15.17
C ALA A 73 10.99 3.53 16.09
N ASN A 74 12.20 3.52 16.67
CA ASN A 74 12.75 4.61 17.47
C ASN A 74 12.92 5.94 16.70
N LEU A 75 12.87 5.91 15.36
CA LEU A 75 12.99 7.09 14.49
C LEU A 75 11.64 7.72 14.10
N ILE A 76 10.53 7.02 14.33
CA ILE A 76 9.20 7.43 13.85
C ILE A 76 8.79 8.78 14.46
N GLU A 77 8.90 8.91 15.79
CA GLU A 77 8.52 10.15 16.48
C GLU A 77 9.32 11.35 15.97
N THR A 78 10.61 11.15 15.71
CA THR A 78 11.49 12.19 15.16
C THR A 78 11.06 12.63 13.77
N ALA A 79 10.77 11.69 12.87
CA ALA A 79 10.29 12.03 11.54
C ALA A 79 8.95 12.78 11.59
N VAL A 80 8.00 12.32 12.40
CA VAL A 80 6.68 12.97 12.55
C VAL A 80 6.82 14.40 13.07
N LYS A 81 7.71 14.64 14.04
CA LYS A 81 7.98 15.99 14.57
C LYS A 81 8.57 16.95 13.52
N GLU A 82 9.24 16.43 12.48
CA GLU A 82 9.74 17.22 11.35
C GLU A 82 8.71 17.40 10.23
N GLY A 83 7.46 16.96 10.44
CA GLY A 83 6.34 17.20 9.53
C GLY A 83 6.07 16.05 8.55
N PHE A 84 6.62 14.87 8.79
CA PHE A 84 6.22 13.66 8.07
C PHE A 84 4.88 13.14 8.57
N CYS A 85 4.05 12.66 7.64
CA CYS A 85 2.82 11.94 7.95
C CYS A 85 2.97 10.47 7.55
N TYR A 86 2.16 9.60 8.16
CA TYR A 86 2.07 8.22 7.72
C TYR A 86 1.36 8.16 6.38
N HIS A 87 1.94 7.41 5.43
CA HIS A 87 1.27 7.10 4.18
C HIS A 87 0.69 5.70 4.24
N HIS A 88 1.51 4.66 4.36
CA HIS A 88 1.04 3.28 4.52
C HIS A 88 2.01 2.48 5.39
N ALA A 89 1.57 1.31 5.84
CA ALA A 89 2.39 0.40 6.61
C ALA A 89 2.19 -1.02 6.09
N GLU A 90 3.26 -1.79 6.10
CA GLU A 90 3.29 -3.24 5.91
C GLU A 90 3.71 -3.89 7.25
N PRO A 91 3.59 -5.22 7.40
CA PRO A 91 3.97 -5.89 8.65
C PRO A 91 5.40 -5.60 9.13
N ASP A 92 6.32 -5.30 8.20
CA ASP A 92 7.75 -5.14 8.46
C ASP A 92 8.28 -3.71 8.28
N TYR A 93 7.48 -2.74 7.79
CA TYR A 93 7.90 -1.35 7.68
C TYR A 93 6.74 -0.33 7.70
N LEU A 94 7.08 0.92 8.04
CA LEU A 94 6.23 2.09 7.91
C LEU A 94 6.77 3.00 6.79
N MET A 95 5.90 3.43 5.88
CA MET A 95 6.22 4.46 4.89
C MET A 95 5.69 5.81 5.37
N LEU A 96 6.60 6.77 5.55
CA LEU A 96 6.28 8.15 5.86
C LEU A 96 6.51 9.04 4.66
N VAL A 97 5.75 10.14 4.57
CA VAL A 97 5.91 11.11 3.50
C VAL A 97 5.80 12.55 4.01
N GLN A 98 6.59 13.44 3.41
CA GLN A 98 6.47 14.89 3.58
C GLN A 98 6.55 15.58 2.22
N TRP A 99 5.62 16.49 1.96
CA TRP A 99 5.71 17.41 0.83
C TRP A 99 6.50 18.66 1.24
N ILE A 100 7.57 18.99 0.51
CA ILE A 100 8.51 20.07 0.83
C ILE A 100 8.53 21.21 -0.19
N SER A 101 7.59 21.22 -1.13
CA SER A 101 7.46 22.24 -2.18
C SER A 101 6.24 23.15 -1.95
N GLU A 102 6.29 24.35 -2.53
CA GLU A 102 5.20 25.36 -2.47
C GLU A 102 3.87 24.95 -3.11
N PRO A 103 3.80 24.35 -4.32
CA PRO A 103 2.53 23.93 -4.89
C PRO A 103 1.85 22.90 -3.97
N PRO A 104 0.51 22.81 -3.99
CA PRO A 104 -0.20 21.81 -3.20
C PRO A 104 0.32 20.39 -3.46
N SER A 105 0.34 19.57 -2.41
CA SER A 105 0.77 18.18 -2.51
C SER A 105 -0.05 17.43 -3.55
N THR A 106 0.64 16.75 -4.47
CA THR A 106 0.03 15.81 -5.42
C THR A 106 0.20 14.37 -4.99
N ILE A 107 0.71 14.13 -3.78
CA ILE A 107 0.82 12.78 -3.22
C ILE A 107 -0.61 12.25 -2.99
N PRO A 108 -0.99 11.13 -3.63
CA PRO A 108 -2.29 10.54 -3.39
C PRO A 108 -2.39 10.09 -1.93
N ALA A 109 -3.60 10.12 -1.37
CA ALA A 109 -3.85 9.44 -0.11
C ALA A 109 -3.60 7.92 -0.27
N ASN A 110 -3.37 7.25 0.84
CA ASN A 110 -3.19 5.80 0.87
C ASN A 110 -4.43 5.06 0.35
N ALA A 111 -4.22 3.83 -0.13
CA ALA A 111 -5.32 3.00 -0.61
C ALA A 111 -6.32 2.73 0.52
N THR A 112 -7.56 3.20 0.34
CA THR A 112 -8.64 3.06 1.32
C THR A 112 -9.63 1.94 1.00
N HIS A 113 -9.57 1.39 -0.22
CA HIS A 113 -10.58 0.47 -0.71
C HIS A 113 -10.20 -0.98 -0.44
N ARG A 114 -11.20 -1.77 -0.02
CA ARG A 114 -11.11 -3.23 -0.05
C ARG A 114 -11.78 -3.74 -1.30
N VAL A 115 -11.08 -4.55 -2.07
CA VAL A 115 -11.65 -5.20 -3.25
C VAL A 115 -12.08 -6.60 -2.85
N VAL A 116 -13.33 -6.93 -3.16
CA VAL A 116 -13.93 -8.24 -2.93
C VAL A 116 -14.50 -8.74 -4.24
N ILE A 117 -14.40 -10.03 -4.49
CA ILE A 117 -14.99 -10.67 -5.66
C ILE A 117 -16.19 -11.52 -5.24
N GLY A 118 -17.11 -11.70 -6.18
CA GLY A 118 -18.14 -12.71 -6.16
C GLY A 118 -18.10 -13.48 -7.48
N ALA A 119 -18.11 -14.80 -7.40
CA ALA A 119 -18.01 -15.67 -8.55
C ALA A 119 -19.36 -16.27 -8.90
N ILE A 120 -19.85 -16.01 -10.11
CA ILE A 120 -20.97 -16.71 -10.73
C ILE A 120 -20.38 -17.86 -11.53
N VAL A 121 -20.53 -19.08 -11.01
CA VAL A 121 -20.09 -20.30 -11.70
C VAL A 121 -21.32 -21.07 -12.12
N MET A 122 -21.45 -21.34 -13.41
CA MET A 122 -22.60 -22.02 -13.98
C MET A 122 -22.14 -23.28 -14.71
N ASN A 123 -22.92 -24.35 -14.62
CA ASN A 123 -22.65 -25.55 -15.42
C ASN A 123 -23.47 -25.55 -16.73
N ASP A 124 -23.23 -26.54 -17.59
CA ASP A 124 -23.95 -26.73 -18.87
C ASP A 124 -25.47 -26.83 -18.73
N LYS A 125 -25.96 -27.21 -17.54
CA LYS A 125 -27.39 -27.33 -17.24
C LYS A 125 -28.00 -26.03 -16.73
N ARG A 126 -27.23 -24.93 -16.71
CA ARG A 126 -27.61 -23.62 -16.15
C ARG A 126 -27.89 -23.66 -14.64
N GLU A 127 -27.23 -24.56 -13.92
CA GLU A 127 -27.27 -24.58 -12.46
C GLU A 127 -26.12 -23.72 -11.91
N LEU A 128 -26.41 -22.95 -10.85
CA LEU A 128 -25.46 -22.04 -10.23
C LEU A 128 -24.75 -22.71 -9.05
N LEU A 129 -23.43 -22.57 -8.97
CA LEU A 129 -22.66 -22.93 -7.79
C LEU A 129 -22.94 -21.96 -6.64
N VAL A 130 -23.29 -22.52 -5.49
CA VAL A 130 -23.55 -21.77 -4.28
C VAL A 130 -22.93 -22.46 -3.07
N VAL A 131 -22.60 -21.68 -2.05
CA VAL A 131 -21.98 -22.13 -0.79
C VAL A 131 -22.81 -21.68 0.41
N GLN A 132 -22.61 -22.37 1.54
CA GLN A 132 -23.09 -21.96 2.86
C GLN A 132 -21.91 -21.83 3.81
N GLU A 133 -21.89 -20.76 4.60
CA GLU A 133 -20.81 -20.53 5.56
C GLU A 133 -20.85 -21.57 6.70
N LYS A 134 -19.69 -22.18 6.98
CA LYS A 134 -19.51 -23.12 8.12
C LYS A 134 -19.27 -22.40 9.46
N SER A 135 -18.99 -21.10 9.42
CA SER A 135 -18.65 -20.23 10.55
C SER A 135 -19.20 -18.82 10.30
N GLY A 136 -19.14 -17.92 11.29
CA GLY A 136 -19.62 -16.55 11.13
C GLY A 136 -21.13 -16.38 11.29
N LYS A 137 -21.64 -15.22 10.86
CA LYS A 137 -23.03 -14.78 11.11
C LYS A 137 -24.06 -15.60 10.36
N LEU A 138 -23.70 -16.20 9.22
CA LEU A 138 -24.63 -16.96 8.38
C LEU A 138 -24.65 -18.47 8.69
N LYS A 139 -23.81 -18.94 9.61
CA LYS A 139 -23.75 -20.35 9.99
C LYS A 139 -25.11 -20.85 10.49
N GLY A 140 -25.61 -21.93 9.89
CA GLY A 140 -26.86 -22.58 10.31
C GLY A 140 -28.13 -21.82 9.94
N THR A 141 -28.03 -20.73 9.18
CA THR A 141 -29.20 -19.96 8.71
C THR A 141 -29.86 -20.57 7.48
N GLY A 142 -29.19 -21.51 6.79
CA GLY A 142 -29.65 -22.09 5.53
C GLY A 142 -29.54 -21.15 4.32
N ILE A 143 -28.93 -19.98 4.48
CA ILE A 143 -28.72 -19.01 3.41
C ILE A 143 -27.62 -19.51 2.47
N TRP A 144 -27.94 -19.60 1.18
CA TRP A 144 -27.00 -19.88 0.10
C TRP A 144 -26.52 -18.57 -0.51
N LYS A 145 -25.21 -18.47 -0.75
CA LYS A 145 -24.58 -17.34 -1.45
C LYS A 145 -23.69 -17.85 -2.57
N ILE A 146 -23.35 -16.99 -3.51
CA ILE A 146 -22.26 -17.25 -4.44
C ILE A 146 -20.91 -17.28 -3.69
N PRO A 147 -19.89 -17.98 -4.20
CA PRO A 147 -18.54 -17.88 -3.66
C PRO A 147 -18.04 -16.44 -3.69
N THR A 148 -17.42 -16.00 -2.59
CA THR A 148 -16.97 -14.62 -2.42
C THR A 148 -15.70 -14.57 -1.59
N GLY A 149 -14.78 -13.70 -1.95
CA GLY A 149 -13.60 -13.47 -1.11
C GLY A 149 -12.84 -12.20 -1.45
N GLN A 150 -11.81 -11.91 -0.67
CA GLN A 150 -11.04 -10.68 -0.78
C GLN A 150 -9.94 -10.84 -1.82
N VAL A 151 -9.65 -9.77 -2.57
CA VAL A 151 -8.47 -9.70 -3.43
C VAL A 151 -7.29 -9.27 -2.57
N ASP A 152 -6.21 -10.05 -2.60
CA ASP A 152 -5.01 -9.75 -1.83
C ASP A 152 -4.21 -8.58 -2.45
N PRO A 153 -3.40 -7.85 -1.65
CA PRO A 153 -2.54 -6.79 -2.18
C PRO A 153 -1.61 -7.31 -3.29
N GLY A 154 -1.68 -6.71 -4.47
CA GLY A 154 -0.89 -7.10 -5.64
C GLY A 154 -1.44 -8.32 -6.42
N GLU A 155 -2.58 -8.87 -6.00
CA GLU A 155 -3.26 -9.97 -6.71
C GLU A 155 -4.14 -9.43 -7.86
N ASP A 156 -4.10 -10.13 -9.00
CA ASP A 156 -5.03 -9.85 -10.10
C ASP A 156 -6.45 -10.29 -9.73
N ILE A 157 -7.44 -9.45 -9.98
CA ILE A 157 -8.87 -9.72 -9.70
C ILE A 157 -9.34 -11.09 -10.21
N PHE A 158 -8.94 -11.47 -11.44
CA PHE A 158 -9.36 -12.73 -12.05
C PHE A 158 -8.69 -13.95 -11.39
N LYS A 159 -7.45 -13.80 -10.89
CA LYS A 159 -6.77 -14.85 -10.11
C LYS A 159 -7.46 -15.04 -8.77
N ALA A 160 -7.81 -13.94 -8.10
CA ALA A 160 -8.56 -13.98 -6.86
C ALA A 160 -9.90 -14.72 -7.04
N ALA A 161 -10.63 -14.43 -8.12
CA ALA A 161 -11.90 -15.09 -8.40
C ALA A 161 -11.77 -16.62 -8.53
N VAL A 162 -10.79 -17.10 -9.30
CA VAL A 162 -10.52 -18.53 -9.47
C VAL A 162 -10.04 -19.17 -8.16
N ARG A 163 -9.14 -18.50 -7.44
CA ARG A 163 -8.61 -18.96 -6.14
C ARG A 163 -9.73 -19.15 -5.12
N GLU A 164 -10.61 -18.17 -4.94
CA GLU A 164 -11.69 -18.21 -3.95
C GLU A 164 -12.70 -19.33 -4.24
N VAL A 165 -13.06 -19.54 -5.51
CA VAL A 165 -13.91 -20.69 -5.90
C VAL A 165 -13.22 -22.00 -5.53
N LYS A 166 -11.92 -22.13 -5.79
CA LYS A 166 -11.16 -23.33 -5.46
C LYS A 166 -11.08 -23.54 -3.94
N GLU A 167 -10.84 -22.50 -3.16
CA GLU A 167 -10.73 -22.59 -1.70
C GLU A 167 -12.06 -22.98 -1.03
N GLU A 168 -13.18 -22.39 -1.47
CA GLU A 168 -14.49 -22.65 -0.85
C GLU A 168 -15.14 -23.95 -1.33
N THR A 169 -14.88 -24.38 -2.58
CA THR A 169 -15.63 -25.46 -3.24
C THR A 169 -14.78 -26.60 -3.76
N ASN A 170 -13.46 -26.41 -3.85
CA ASN A 170 -12.49 -27.32 -4.46
C ASN A 170 -12.70 -27.57 -5.97
N ILE A 171 -13.47 -26.72 -6.65
CA ILE A 171 -13.74 -26.79 -8.09
C ILE A 171 -12.71 -25.93 -8.85
N ASP A 172 -12.13 -26.49 -9.90
CA ASP A 172 -11.29 -25.76 -10.85
C ASP A 172 -12.17 -25.07 -11.89
N THR A 173 -11.82 -23.82 -12.22
CA THR A 173 -12.65 -22.93 -13.05
C THR A 173 -11.76 -21.94 -13.82
N GLU A 174 -12.24 -21.39 -14.93
CA GLU A 174 -11.55 -20.37 -15.74
C GLU A 174 -12.32 -19.05 -15.82
N PHE A 175 -11.64 -17.94 -15.49
CA PHE A 175 -12.25 -16.61 -15.52
C PHE A 175 -12.64 -16.22 -16.96
N LEU A 176 -13.90 -15.81 -17.14
CA LEU A 176 -14.38 -15.30 -18.43
C LEU A 176 -14.41 -13.78 -18.48
N GLU A 177 -15.25 -13.16 -17.65
CA GLU A 177 -15.53 -11.73 -17.73
C GLU A 177 -16.03 -11.14 -16.40
N ILE A 178 -15.95 -9.81 -16.29
CA ILE A 178 -16.57 -9.03 -15.22
C ILE A 178 -17.97 -8.59 -15.67
N LEU A 179 -19.00 -9.01 -14.95
CA LEU A 179 -20.39 -8.62 -15.20
C LEU A 179 -20.75 -7.26 -14.63
N GLY A 180 -20.10 -6.87 -13.55
CA GLY A 180 -20.37 -5.60 -12.90
C GLY A 180 -19.54 -5.37 -11.66
N PHE A 181 -19.55 -4.12 -11.20
CA PHE A 181 -18.96 -3.72 -9.95
C PHE A 181 -20.01 -2.99 -9.11
N ARG A 182 -19.91 -3.15 -7.79
CA ARG A 182 -20.71 -2.41 -6.83
C ARG A 182 -19.77 -1.68 -5.87
N TYR A 183 -20.04 -0.40 -5.68
CA TYR A 183 -19.38 0.41 -4.67
C TYR A 183 -20.27 0.51 -3.43
N ASN A 184 -19.75 0.12 -2.27
CA ASN A 184 -20.44 0.28 -0.99
C ASN A 184 -19.58 1.11 -0.05
N ILE A 185 -20.20 2.07 0.63
CA ILE A 185 -19.61 2.77 1.76
C ILE A 185 -20.09 2.05 3.02
N SER A 186 -19.15 1.54 3.82
CA SER A 186 -19.46 0.92 5.11
C SER A 186 -18.83 1.72 6.24
N ASP A 187 -19.67 2.22 7.15
CA ASP A 187 -19.26 3.07 8.28
C ASP A 187 -18.98 2.23 9.54
N ILE A 188 -18.16 1.18 9.43
CA ILE A 188 -17.86 0.31 10.59
C ILE A 188 -16.67 0.85 11.40
N PHE A 189 -15.77 1.61 10.78
CA PHE A 189 -14.69 2.34 11.42
C PHE A 189 -14.71 3.79 10.95
N THR A 190 -14.11 4.72 11.69
CA THR A 190 -13.99 6.15 11.32
C THR A 190 -13.26 6.41 10.00
N TYR A 191 -12.75 5.36 9.35
CA TYR A 191 -12.32 5.34 7.97
C TYR A 191 -13.40 4.68 7.13
N THR A 192 -13.88 5.40 6.11
CA THR A 192 -14.63 4.74 5.04
C THR A 192 -13.71 3.71 4.42
N GLU A 193 -14.02 2.43 4.59
CA GLU A 193 -13.45 1.34 3.80
C GLU A 193 -14.44 1.06 2.66
N PRO A 194 -14.40 1.85 1.57
CA PRO A 194 -15.21 1.56 0.42
C PRO A 194 -14.89 0.18 -0.12
N GLN A 195 -15.93 -0.64 -0.24
CA GLN A 195 -15.82 -1.97 -0.79
C GLN A 195 -16.21 -1.94 -2.26
N ILE A 196 -15.32 -2.41 -3.13
CA ILE A 196 -15.66 -2.70 -4.52
C ILE A 196 -15.93 -4.20 -4.61
N SER A 197 -17.18 -4.57 -4.87
CA SER A 197 -17.57 -5.95 -5.15
C SER A 197 -17.59 -6.17 -6.65
N LEU A 198 -16.81 -7.12 -7.16
CA LEU A 198 -16.79 -7.50 -8.58
C LEU A 198 -17.53 -8.80 -8.78
N LEU A 199 -18.45 -8.82 -9.74
CA LEU A 199 -19.16 -10.03 -10.13
C LEU A 199 -18.50 -10.60 -11.39
N SER A 200 -18.01 -11.83 -11.33
CA SER A 200 -17.34 -12.48 -12.48
C SER A 200 -18.05 -13.76 -12.88
N ILE A 201 -18.08 -14.07 -14.17
CA ILE A 201 -18.45 -15.41 -14.65
C ILE A 201 -17.19 -16.25 -14.72
N ILE A 202 -17.28 -17.47 -14.20
CA ILE A 202 -16.23 -18.46 -14.32
C ILE A 202 -16.83 -19.72 -14.96
N ASP A 203 -16.27 -20.16 -16.09
CA ASP A 203 -16.67 -21.38 -16.79
C ASP A 203 -15.92 -22.58 -16.23
N ARG A 204 -16.40 -23.78 -16.55
CA ARG A 204 -15.80 -25.05 -16.12
C ARG A 204 -15.08 -25.77 -17.26
#